data_AF-A0A2N6GBX7-F1
#
_entry.id   AF-A0A2N6GBX7-F1
#
_cell.length_a   1.000
_cell.length_b   1.000
_cell.length_c   1.000
_cell.angle_alpha   90.00
_cell.angle_beta   90.00
_cell.angle_gamma   90.00
#
_symmetry.space_group_name_H-M   'P 1'
#
loop_
_entity.id
_entity.type
_entity.pdbx_description
1 polymer ?
#
loop_
_entity_poly.entity_id
_entity_poly.type
_entity_poly.pdbx_seq_one_letter_code
_entity_poly.pdbx_strand_id
1 'polypeptide(L)'
;MNGTMKKRRILLLLIALVLLPLGFLGWQGVQMLDSSDAMQRVRSEQLVAARLKNVDASIQAYLQQLALDWTSRLPGWPLQAEQLRERRSQEIRVRQLFLLDAGGRRTFPNGEMSQAERRFVERLQMVWDDPSILYATDDSQRLEEQRAVSSLVSRSKTADSPSGRHGWSVWHWGTGTQLLFWWQAPEGHTLGLEVESARIKSDLISLLPDDPAQGEGYSMRLKDSAGQIIYQWGRNAIGNEAPLSSTPLAYPLSSWSLEYFAEADVGVNSADFGLLILFLSLTLALIGMAIYLYREHTREMRLAAQRVAFVGQVSHELKTPLTNIRLYAEMLGDQLEDNPQQQRYLQVITNESQRLSRLIGNVLNFSREPKIHISPVAVDPLIRMIVDNFRPGFTAKGIQVALDLQADRLVETDPDQLEQILNNLLSNVEKYAAEGKAVDIASAVEGGMLVVRVRDHGAGIPPSERKQVFKPFYRINNRLTEGVSGTGIGLTIARQQAHRLGGDLLLSDARPGACFELRIPLTVTP
;
A
#
# COMPACT_ATOMS: atom_id res chain seq x y z
N MET A 1 29.93 -12.94 27.08
CA MET A 1 29.52 -11.54 26.75
C MET A 1 29.23 -11.28 25.26
N ASN A 2 29.82 -12.01 24.29
CA ASN A 2 29.63 -11.70 22.86
C ASN A 2 28.25 -12.06 22.26
N GLY A 3 27.51 -13.02 22.82
CA GLY A 3 26.22 -13.47 22.27
C GLY A 3 25.05 -12.50 22.50
N THR A 4 25.03 -11.77 23.62
CA THR A 4 23.99 -10.79 23.96
C THR A 4 24.12 -9.51 23.13
N MET A 5 25.36 -9.08 22.86
CA MET A 5 25.67 -7.97 21.97
C MET A 5 25.25 -8.26 20.53
N LYS A 6 25.46 -9.50 20.04
CA LYS A 6 25.05 -9.91 18.69
C LYS A 6 23.52 -9.92 18.53
N LYS A 7 22.78 -10.43 19.53
CA LYS A 7 21.31 -10.40 19.56
C LYS A 7 20.76 -8.96 19.58
N ARG A 8 21.34 -8.06 20.38
CA ARG A 8 20.93 -6.65 20.41
C ARG A 8 21.19 -5.94 19.09
N ARG A 9 22.32 -6.21 18.43
CA ARG A 9 22.62 -5.63 17.10
C ARG A 9 21.63 -6.09 16.03
N ILE A 10 21.28 -7.38 16.00
CA ILE A 10 20.29 -7.91 15.05
C ILE A 10 18.92 -7.28 15.29
N LEU A 11 18.51 -7.16 16.55
CA LEU A 11 17.24 -6.50 16.91
C LEU A 11 17.23 -5.02 16.50
N LEU A 12 18.32 -4.29 16.72
CA LEU A 12 18.45 -2.89 16.32
C LEU A 12 18.42 -2.72 14.79
N LEU A 13 19.07 -3.61 14.04
CA LEU A 13 19.02 -3.61 12.57
C LEU A 13 17.61 -3.89 12.06
N LEU A 14 16.88 -4.80 12.69
CA LEU A 14 15.48 -5.10 12.38
C LEU A 14 14.55 -3.91 12.65
N ILE A 15 14.74 -3.23 13.78
CA ILE A 15 13.97 -2.03 14.13
C ILE A 15 14.29 -0.91 13.13
N ALA A 16 15.56 -0.71 12.78
CA ALA A 16 15.98 0.29 11.80
C ALA A 16 15.40 0.00 10.40
N LEU A 17 15.32 -1.26 9.99
CA LEU A 17 14.73 -1.69 8.72
C LEU A 17 13.24 -1.31 8.61
N VAL A 18 12.53 -1.22 9.74
CA VAL A 18 11.09 -0.87 9.78
C VAL A 18 10.89 0.63 9.99
N LEU A 19 11.66 1.27 10.88
CA LEU A 19 11.47 2.68 11.23
C LEU A 19 11.97 3.63 10.14
N LEU A 20 13.03 3.28 9.40
CA LEU A 20 13.55 4.15 8.32
C LEU A 20 12.52 4.36 7.18
N PRO A 21 11.89 3.31 6.62
CA PRO A 21 10.83 3.48 5.62
C PRO A 21 9.63 4.26 6.15
N LEU A 22 9.20 4.00 7.39
CA LEU A 22 8.08 4.71 8.03
C LEU A 22 8.36 6.20 8.23
N GLY A 23 9.57 6.55 8.68
CA GLY A 23 10.01 7.94 8.80
C GLY A 23 10.10 8.64 7.45
N PHE A 24 10.62 7.95 6.43
CA PHE A 24 10.69 8.47 5.07
C PHE A 24 9.30 8.69 4.46
N LEU A 25 8.37 7.76 4.68
CA LEU A 25 6.96 7.88 4.29
C LEU A 25 6.27 9.08 4.94
N GLY A 26 6.45 9.26 6.24
CA GLY A 26 5.90 10.40 6.96
C GLY A 26 6.46 11.73 6.45
N TRP A 27 7.77 11.78 6.19
CA TRP A 27 8.44 12.96 5.67
C TRP A 27 7.99 13.30 4.24
N GLN A 28 7.93 12.31 3.35
CA GLN A 28 7.40 12.51 1.99
C GLN A 28 5.92 12.90 2.01
N GLY A 29 5.10 12.30 2.86
CA GLY A 29 3.68 12.66 2.99
C GLY A 29 3.49 14.13 3.34
N VAL A 30 4.28 14.66 4.29
CA VAL A 30 4.24 16.09 4.65
C VAL A 30 4.73 16.97 3.50
N GLN A 31 5.86 16.64 2.88
CA GLN A 31 6.42 17.42 1.77
C GLN A 31 5.48 17.44 0.55
N MET A 32 4.70 16.37 0.35
CA MET A 32 3.77 16.24 -0.76
C MET A 32 2.48 17.05 -0.57
N LEU A 33 1.97 17.13 0.66
CA LEU A 33 0.85 18.01 1.00
C LEU A 33 1.20 19.48 0.72
N ASP A 34 2.38 19.92 1.13
CA ASP A 34 2.81 21.31 0.94
C ASP A 34 3.07 21.67 -0.54
N SER A 35 3.62 20.74 -1.33
CA SER A 35 4.00 21.00 -2.72
C SER A 35 2.84 20.90 -3.71
N SER A 36 1.87 20.02 -3.44
CA SER A 36 0.70 19.82 -4.32
C SER A 36 -0.25 21.01 -4.25
N ASP A 37 -0.51 21.53 -3.04
CA ASP A 37 -1.40 22.68 -2.83
C ASP A 37 -0.89 23.96 -3.51
N ALA A 38 0.42 24.25 -3.38
CA ALA A 38 1.01 25.45 -3.96
C ALA A 38 0.99 25.42 -5.50
N MET A 39 1.37 24.29 -6.11
CA MET A 39 1.35 24.17 -7.57
C MET A 39 -0.07 24.13 -8.14
N GLN A 40 -1.02 23.49 -7.47
CA GLN A 40 -2.41 23.47 -7.91
C GLN A 40 -3.03 24.88 -7.87
N ARG A 41 -2.74 25.68 -6.83
CA ARG A 41 -3.20 27.08 -6.75
C ARG A 41 -2.68 27.93 -7.90
N VAL A 42 -1.37 27.90 -8.15
CA VAL A 42 -0.75 28.68 -9.25
C VAL A 42 -1.31 28.26 -10.60
N ARG A 43 -1.47 26.94 -10.84
CA ARG A 43 -2.04 26.43 -12.10
C ARG A 43 -3.50 26.83 -12.26
N SER A 44 -4.29 26.79 -11.18
CA SER A 44 -5.68 27.23 -11.17
C SER A 44 -5.78 28.73 -11.51
N GLU A 45 -5.01 29.58 -10.83
CA GLU A 45 -4.99 31.02 -11.08
C GLU A 45 -4.64 31.35 -12.54
N GLN A 46 -3.65 30.67 -13.12
CA GLN A 46 -3.29 30.84 -14.53
C GLN A 46 -4.40 30.43 -15.50
N LEU A 47 -5.10 29.32 -15.22
CA LEU A 47 -6.23 28.87 -16.03
C LEU A 47 -7.40 29.85 -15.94
N VAL A 48 -7.70 30.37 -14.75
CA VAL A 48 -8.75 31.39 -14.53
C VAL A 48 -8.44 32.66 -15.32
N ALA A 49 -7.22 33.18 -15.18
CA ALA A 49 -6.77 34.37 -15.89
C ALA A 49 -6.83 34.20 -17.42
N ALA A 50 -6.40 33.04 -17.93
CA ALA A 50 -6.46 32.73 -19.36
C ALA A 50 -7.90 32.68 -19.89
N ARG A 51 -8.83 32.07 -19.16
CA ARG A 51 -10.26 32.01 -19.54
C ARG A 51 -10.91 33.38 -19.57
N LEU A 52 -10.73 34.18 -18.51
CA LEU A 52 -11.26 35.54 -18.44
C LEU A 52 -10.73 36.40 -19.60
N LYS A 53 -9.43 36.32 -19.88
CA LYS A 53 -8.80 37.05 -20.99
C LYS A 53 -9.32 36.62 -22.36
N ASN A 54 -9.58 35.33 -22.57
CA ASN A 54 -10.13 34.84 -23.84
C ASN A 54 -11.54 35.38 -24.10
N VAL A 55 -12.39 35.41 -23.07
CA VAL A 55 -13.76 35.94 -23.19
C VAL A 55 -13.73 37.44 -23.47
N ASP A 56 -12.91 38.21 -22.73
CA ASP A 56 -12.73 39.64 -23.00
C ASP A 56 -12.22 39.87 -24.43
N ALA A 57 -11.22 39.10 -24.89
CA ALA A 57 -10.71 39.21 -26.26
C ALA A 57 -11.79 38.95 -27.33
N SER A 58 -12.71 38.01 -27.13
CA SER A 58 -13.85 37.79 -28.03
C SER A 58 -14.80 38.99 -28.06
N ILE A 59 -15.08 39.61 -26.91
CA ILE A 59 -15.89 40.82 -26.81
C ILE A 59 -15.20 42.00 -27.52
N GLN A 60 -13.91 42.18 -27.31
CA GLN A 60 -13.14 43.24 -27.97
C GLN A 60 -13.08 43.05 -29.49
N ALA A 61 -12.91 41.82 -29.97
CA ALA A 61 -12.93 41.52 -31.39
C ALA A 61 -14.27 41.91 -32.04
N TYR A 62 -15.39 41.67 -31.35
CA TYR A 62 -16.71 42.11 -31.81
C TYR A 62 -16.83 43.64 -31.88
N LEU A 63 -16.42 44.36 -30.83
CA LEU A 63 -16.46 45.83 -30.83
C LEU A 63 -15.55 46.44 -31.90
N GLN A 64 -14.39 45.83 -32.14
CA GLN A 64 -13.49 46.23 -33.21
C GLN A 64 -14.11 46.00 -34.60
N GLN A 65 -14.77 44.86 -34.80
CA GLN A 65 -15.47 44.57 -36.05
C GLN A 65 -16.63 45.56 -36.30
N LEU A 66 -17.37 45.91 -35.24
CA LEU A 66 -18.44 46.91 -35.31
C LEU A 66 -17.91 48.31 -35.65
N ALA A 67 -16.79 48.71 -35.03
CA ALA A 67 -16.10 49.96 -35.33
C ALA A 67 -15.64 50.01 -36.80
N LEU A 68 -15.02 48.94 -37.29
CA LEU A 68 -14.57 48.83 -38.69
C LEU A 68 -15.74 48.92 -39.68
N ASP A 69 -16.86 48.26 -39.37
CA ASP A 69 -18.08 48.33 -40.17
C ASP A 69 -18.59 49.77 -40.27
N TRP A 70 -18.69 50.51 -39.16
CA TRP A 70 -19.10 51.92 -39.20
C TRP A 70 -18.08 52.82 -39.90
N THR A 71 -16.78 52.69 -39.64
CA THR A 71 -15.74 53.48 -40.32
C THR A 71 -15.79 53.29 -41.84
N SER A 72 -16.23 52.12 -42.33
CA SER A 72 -16.38 51.88 -43.76
C SER A 72 -17.62 52.55 -44.38
N ARG A 73 -18.68 52.79 -43.59
CA ARG A 73 -19.98 53.27 -44.07
C ARG A 73 -20.21 54.76 -43.83
N LEU A 74 -19.73 55.29 -42.70
CA LEU A 74 -19.91 56.69 -42.28
C LEU A 74 -19.42 57.74 -43.28
N PRO A 75 -18.29 57.58 -44.00
CA PRO A 75 -17.84 58.56 -44.99
C PRO A 75 -18.84 58.79 -46.14
N GLY A 76 -19.71 57.81 -46.42
CA GLY A 76 -20.75 57.91 -47.45
C GLY A 76 -22.08 58.44 -46.94
N TRP A 77 -22.19 58.81 -45.66
CA TRP A 77 -23.46 59.28 -45.09
C TRP A 77 -23.72 60.74 -45.47
N PRO A 78 -24.98 61.10 -45.77
CA PRO A 78 -25.34 62.49 -46.05
C PRO A 78 -25.18 63.36 -44.80
N LEU A 79 -24.76 64.62 -44.97
CA LEU A 79 -24.59 65.58 -43.87
C LEU A 79 -25.86 66.42 -43.59
N GLN A 80 -26.91 66.25 -44.40
CA GLN A 80 -28.17 66.98 -44.23
C GLN A 80 -29.04 66.35 -43.13
N ALA A 81 -29.65 67.19 -42.29
CA ALA A 81 -30.38 66.74 -41.10
C ALA A 81 -31.53 65.76 -41.37
N GLU A 82 -32.34 65.99 -42.41
CA GLU A 82 -33.47 65.10 -42.75
C GLU A 82 -32.97 63.72 -43.20
N GLN A 83 -31.95 63.69 -44.04
CA GLN A 83 -31.35 62.45 -44.55
C GLN A 83 -30.62 61.67 -43.44
N LEU A 84 -30.01 62.38 -42.49
CA LEU A 84 -29.42 61.76 -41.29
C LEU A 84 -30.48 61.10 -40.40
N ARG A 85 -31.65 61.73 -40.20
CA ARG A 85 -32.77 61.10 -39.47
C ARG A 85 -33.27 59.85 -40.18
N GLU A 86 -33.39 59.89 -41.50
CA GLU A 86 -33.76 58.72 -42.30
C GLU A 86 -32.73 57.59 -42.16
N ARG A 87 -31.44 57.90 -42.28
CA ARG A 87 -30.37 56.89 -42.07
C ARG A 87 -30.35 56.32 -40.66
N ARG A 88 -30.53 57.15 -39.64
CA ARG A 88 -30.66 56.69 -38.24
C ARG A 88 -31.79 55.69 -38.06
N SER A 89 -32.92 55.87 -38.76
CA SER A 89 -34.06 54.96 -38.68
C SER A 89 -33.79 53.57 -39.29
N GLN A 90 -32.81 53.46 -40.19
CA GLN A 90 -32.42 52.22 -40.86
C GLN A 90 -31.36 51.43 -40.07
N GLU A 91 -30.73 52.06 -39.05
CA GLU A 91 -29.64 51.47 -38.27
C GLU A 91 -30.14 50.96 -36.91
N ILE A 92 -30.42 49.66 -36.81
CA ILE A 92 -30.95 49.04 -35.57
C ILE A 92 -29.98 49.12 -34.38
N ARG A 93 -28.67 49.30 -34.65
CA ARG A 93 -27.62 49.43 -33.63
C ARG A 93 -27.43 50.87 -33.16
N VAL A 94 -28.06 51.86 -33.80
CA VAL A 94 -27.85 53.28 -33.49
C VAL A 94 -29.09 53.86 -32.84
N ARG A 95 -28.94 54.24 -31.57
CA ARG A 95 -30.00 54.87 -30.77
C ARG A 95 -30.22 56.32 -31.17
N GLN A 96 -29.15 57.09 -31.30
CA GLN A 96 -29.14 58.49 -31.73
C GLN A 96 -27.84 58.80 -32.47
N LEU A 97 -27.79 59.91 -33.18
CA LEU A 97 -26.56 60.39 -33.81
C LEU A 97 -26.40 61.90 -33.63
N PHE A 98 -25.18 62.38 -33.78
CA PHE A 98 -24.85 63.79 -33.79
C PHE A 98 -23.84 64.13 -34.87
N LEU A 99 -23.88 65.39 -35.31
CA LEU A 99 -22.91 65.95 -36.24
C LEU A 99 -22.34 67.24 -35.64
N LEU A 100 -21.01 67.32 -35.62
CA LEU A 100 -20.25 68.52 -35.30
C LEU A 100 -19.58 69.06 -36.57
N ASP A 101 -19.57 70.37 -36.76
CA ASP A 101 -18.76 70.99 -37.81
C ASP A 101 -17.25 70.96 -37.49
N ALA A 102 -16.41 71.48 -38.40
CA ALA A 102 -14.97 71.56 -38.19
C ALA A 102 -14.55 72.44 -36.99
N GLY A 103 -15.45 73.31 -36.51
CA GLY A 103 -15.25 74.12 -35.31
C GLY A 103 -15.79 73.47 -34.03
N GLY A 104 -16.25 72.22 -34.10
CA GLY A 104 -16.81 71.49 -32.96
C GLY A 104 -18.24 71.90 -32.59
N ARG A 105 -18.91 72.72 -33.40
CA ARG A 105 -20.29 73.17 -33.11
C ARG A 105 -21.30 72.14 -33.59
N ARG A 106 -22.31 71.88 -32.77
CA ARG A 106 -23.41 70.96 -33.10
C ARG A 106 -24.22 71.48 -34.29
N THR A 107 -24.17 70.75 -35.40
CA THR A 107 -25.00 70.98 -36.59
C THR A 107 -26.18 70.01 -36.66
N PHE A 108 -26.10 68.85 -35.99
CA PHE A 108 -27.20 67.90 -35.81
C PHE A 108 -27.16 67.25 -34.42
N PRO A 109 -28.30 67.03 -33.72
CA PRO A 109 -29.66 67.41 -34.09
C PRO A 109 -29.92 68.93 -34.09
N ASN A 110 -30.72 69.41 -35.05
CA ASN A 110 -31.11 70.83 -35.22
C ASN A 110 -32.60 70.96 -35.60
N GLY A 111 -33.13 72.18 -35.59
CA GLY A 111 -34.53 72.47 -35.98
C GLY A 111 -35.59 71.89 -35.02
N GLU A 112 -36.72 71.42 -35.56
CA GLU A 112 -37.76 70.72 -34.78
C GLU A 112 -37.28 69.34 -34.33
N MET A 113 -36.88 69.24 -33.06
CA MET A 113 -36.38 68.00 -32.47
C MET A 113 -37.51 67.17 -31.86
N SER A 114 -37.46 65.87 -32.10
CA SER A 114 -38.22 64.85 -31.37
C SER A 114 -37.88 64.87 -29.88
N GLN A 115 -38.77 64.33 -29.04
CA GLN A 115 -38.51 64.23 -27.60
C GLN A 115 -37.25 63.41 -27.28
N ALA A 116 -36.94 62.41 -28.10
CA ALA A 116 -35.74 61.58 -27.96
C ALA A 116 -34.46 62.36 -28.27
N GLU A 117 -34.45 63.16 -29.34
CA GLU A 117 -33.33 64.04 -29.70
C GLU A 117 -33.11 65.12 -28.63
N ARG A 118 -34.18 65.73 -28.08
CA ARG A 118 -34.04 66.72 -26.99
C ARG A 118 -33.37 66.12 -25.75
N ARG A 119 -33.84 64.95 -25.31
CA ARG A 119 -33.24 64.23 -24.18
C ARG A 119 -31.80 63.81 -24.46
N PHE A 120 -31.47 63.49 -25.72
CA PHE A 120 -30.12 63.13 -26.11
C PHE A 120 -29.18 64.33 -26.05
N VAL A 121 -29.62 65.48 -26.57
CA VAL A 121 -28.91 66.75 -26.46
C VAL A 121 -28.67 67.12 -25.00
N GLU A 122 -29.68 67.01 -24.14
CA GLU A 122 -29.54 67.27 -22.69
C GLU A 122 -28.50 66.35 -22.04
N ARG A 123 -28.50 65.04 -22.36
CA ARG A 123 -27.54 64.07 -21.80
C ARG A 123 -26.08 64.35 -22.19
N LEU A 124 -25.86 64.92 -23.37
CA LEU A 124 -24.53 65.18 -23.92
C LEU A 124 -24.10 66.65 -23.80
N GLN A 125 -24.69 67.42 -22.88
CA GLN A 125 -24.41 68.85 -22.75
C GLN A 125 -22.90 69.17 -22.65
N MET A 126 -22.16 68.42 -21.83
CA MET A 126 -20.72 68.59 -21.69
C MET A 126 -19.93 68.34 -22.99
N VAL A 127 -20.39 67.42 -23.85
CA VAL A 127 -19.77 67.16 -25.16
C VAL A 127 -20.02 68.33 -26.12
N TRP A 128 -21.16 69.01 -25.99
CA TRP A 128 -21.43 70.22 -26.79
C TRP A 128 -20.61 71.42 -26.31
N ASP A 129 -20.36 71.52 -25.01
CA ASP A 129 -19.56 72.59 -24.41
C ASP A 129 -18.05 72.41 -24.69
N ASP A 130 -17.56 71.17 -24.60
CA ASP A 130 -16.18 70.79 -24.92
C ASP A 130 -16.12 69.47 -25.72
N PRO A 131 -16.11 69.56 -27.06
CA PRO A 131 -16.00 68.38 -27.93
C PRO A 131 -14.69 67.59 -27.76
N SER A 132 -13.65 68.17 -27.16
CA SER A 132 -12.37 67.48 -26.97
C SER A 132 -12.49 66.25 -26.07
N ILE A 133 -13.53 66.20 -25.22
CA ILE A 133 -13.87 65.08 -24.33
C ILE A 133 -14.15 63.79 -25.13
N LEU A 134 -14.65 63.90 -26.37
CA LEU A 134 -14.84 62.73 -27.25
C LEU A 134 -13.51 62.10 -27.65
N TYR A 135 -12.48 62.92 -27.83
CA TYR A 135 -11.17 62.52 -28.34
C TYR A 135 -10.14 62.24 -27.24
N ALA A 136 -10.38 62.71 -26.01
CA ALA A 136 -9.43 62.63 -24.88
C ALA A 136 -9.01 61.19 -24.51
N THR A 137 -9.83 60.20 -24.83
CA THR A 137 -9.56 58.77 -24.57
C THR A 137 -8.62 58.14 -25.62
N ASP A 138 -8.59 58.68 -26.84
CA ASP A 138 -7.73 58.22 -27.95
C ASP A 138 -6.24 58.59 -27.69
N ASP A 139 -5.98 59.77 -27.13
CA ASP A 139 -4.60 60.23 -26.86
C ASP A 139 -3.94 59.52 -25.67
N SER A 140 -4.72 59.02 -24.70
CA SER A 140 -4.20 58.21 -23.58
C SER A 140 -3.97 56.74 -23.98
N GLN A 141 -4.82 56.17 -24.85
CA GLN A 141 -4.56 54.86 -25.48
C GLN A 141 -3.34 54.88 -26.40
N ARG A 142 -3.10 55.96 -27.15
CA ARG A 142 -1.86 56.15 -27.94
C ARG A 142 -0.59 56.03 -27.09
N LEU A 143 -0.59 56.55 -25.87
CA LEU A 143 0.56 56.50 -24.95
C LEU A 143 0.79 55.11 -24.35
N GLU A 144 -0.26 54.31 -24.14
CA GLU A 144 -0.14 52.91 -23.67
C GLU A 144 0.16 51.92 -24.79
N GLU A 145 -0.45 52.07 -25.98
CA GLU A 145 -0.13 51.27 -27.16
C GLU A 145 1.32 51.51 -27.64
N GLN A 146 1.81 52.75 -27.58
CA GLN A 146 3.23 53.04 -27.86
C GLN A 146 4.19 52.39 -26.86
N ARG A 147 3.76 52.14 -25.61
CA ARG A 147 4.57 51.40 -24.62
C ARG A 147 4.47 49.88 -24.79
N ALA A 148 3.34 49.36 -25.25
CA ALA A 148 3.13 47.92 -25.47
C ALA A 148 3.74 47.39 -26.79
N VAL A 149 4.00 48.23 -27.79
CA VAL A 149 4.40 47.82 -29.16
C VAL A 149 5.92 47.77 -29.38
N SER A 150 6.75 47.65 -28.33
CA SER A 150 8.21 47.45 -28.49
C SER A 150 8.65 45.98 -28.62
N SER A 151 7.74 45.02 -28.49
CA SER A 151 8.05 43.59 -28.64
C SER A 151 6.94 42.85 -29.38
N LEU A 152 6.94 42.94 -30.71
CA LEU A 152 6.57 41.91 -31.68
C LEU A 152 6.30 42.61 -33.03
N VAL A 153 7.10 42.23 -34.03
CA VAL A 153 7.01 42.74 -35.39
C VAL A 153 5.71 42.26 -36.02
N SER A 154 4.75 43.17 -36.18
CA SER A 154 3.97 43.39 -37.41
C SER A 154 3.12 44.63 -37.21
N ARG A 155 3.49 45.71 -37.90
CA ARG A 155 2.78 46.99 -37.92
C ARG A 155 1.34 46.78 -38.39
N SER A 156 0.36 46.89 -37.48
CA SER A 156 -0.89 47.53 -37.85
C SER A 156 -0.63 49.03 -37.77
N LYS A 157 -0.28 49.63 -38.90
CA LYS A 157 -0.42 51.08 -39.05
C LYS A 157 -1.91 51.37 -38.85
N THR A 158 -2.29 52.12 -37.81
CA THR A 158 -3.34 53.12 -38.03
C THR A 158 -2.73 54.09 -39.03
N ALA A 159 -2.98 53.80 -40.31
CA ALA A 159 -2.67 54.72 -41.37
C ALA A 159 -3.40 56.02 -41.06
N ASP A 160 -2.79 57.16 -41.38
CA ASP A 160 -3.54 58.24 -42.00
C ASP A 160 -4.27 57.61 -43.20
N SER A 161 -5.43 57.05 -42.92
CA SER A 161 -6.28 56.47 -43.92
C SER A 161 -7.01 57.66 -44.55
N PRO A 162 -7.14 57.75 -45.87
CA PRO A 162 -7.90 58.81 -46.54
C PRO A 162 -9.38 58.89 -46.08
N SER A 163 -9.81 57.98 -45.20
CA SER A 163 -11.12 57.83 -44.60
C SER A 163 -11.31 58.47 -43.22
N GLY A 164 -10.35 59.20 -42.61
CA GLY A 164 -10.56 59.96 -41.35
C GLY A 164 -10.22 59.24 -40.03
N ARG A 165 -10.34 59.92 -38.88
CA ARG A 165 -10.09 59.39 -37.52
C ARG A 165 -11.37 58.79 -36.92
N HIS A 166 -11.26 57.81 -36.02
CA HIS A 166 -12.41 57.28 -35.30
C HIS A 166 -12.03 56.76 -33.92
N GLY A 167 -13.02 56.59 -33.05
CA GLY A 167 -12.80 56.04 -31.72
C GLY A 167 -14.10 55.73 -30.98
N TRP A 168 -13.93 55.01 -29.87
CA TRP A 168 -14.99 54.85 -28.89
C TRP A 168 -14.87 55.93 -27.83
N SER A 169 -16.00 56.37 -27.27
CA SER A 169 -16.07 57.20 -26.08
C SER A 169 -17.15 56.63 -25.15
N VAL A 170 -16.87 56.65 -23.86
CA VAL A 170 -17.75 56.05 -22.84
C VAL A 170 -18.39 57.16 -22.05
N TRP A 171 -19.72 57.19 -22.04
CA TRP A 171 -20.50 58.19 -21.31
C TRP A 171 -21.29 57.54 -20.19
N HIS A 172 -21.20 58.08 -18.98
CA HIS A 172 -21.95 57.59 -17.84
C HIS A 172 -23.09 58.56 -17.53
N TRP A 173 -24.33 58.10 -17.61
CA TRP A 173 -25.50 58.89 -17.25
C TRP A 173 -26.46 58.07 -16.39
N GLY A 174 -26.75 58.55 -15.18
CA GLY A 174 -27.47 57.77 -14.17
C GLY A 174 -26.68 56.51 -13.79
N THR A 175 -27.33 55.34 -13.86
CA THR A 175 -26.71 54.04 -13.54
C THR A 175 -26.23 53.27 -14.78
N GLY A 176 -26.30 53.87 -15.97
CA GLY A 176 -26.02 53.17 -17.23
C GLY A 176 -24.77 53.70 -17.94
N THR A 177 -23.98 52.79 -18.48
CA THR A 177 -22.91 53.10 -19.43
C THR A 177 -23.49 53.20 -20.83
N GLN A 178 -23.30 54.34 -21.48
CA GLN A 178 -23.62 54.55 -22.89
C GLN A 178 -22.32 54.51 -23.69
N LEU A 179 -22.36 53.81 -24.82
CA LEU A 179 -21.24 53.75 -25.75
C LEU A 179 -21.51 54.75 -26.87
N LEU A 180 -20.55 55.64 -27.10
CA LEU A 180 -20.51 56.53 -28.23
C LEU A 180 -19.41 56.05 -29.17
N PHE A 181 -19.72 55.97 -30.45
CA PHE A 181 -18.71 55.82 -31.49
C PHE A 181 -18.63 57.12 -32.28
N TRP A 182 -17.44 57.64 -32.52
CA TRP A 182 -17.26 58.86 -33.29
C TRP A 182 -16.30 58.63 -34.45
N TRP A 183 -16.56 59.35 -35.54
CA TRP A 183 -15.75 59.38 -36.74
C TRP A 183 -15.56 60.83 -37.16
N GLN A 184 -14.32 61.26 -37.31
CA GLN A 184 -13.94 62.59 -37.75
C GLN A 184 -13.38 62.51 -39.18
N ALA A 185 -14.06 63.18 -40.11
CA ALA A 185 -13.63 63.27 -41.49
C ALA A 185 -12.31 64.05 -41.62
N PRO A 186 -11.53 63.83 -42.70
CA PRO A 186 -10.35 64.65 -43.00
C PRO A 186 -10.67 66.16 -43.12
N GLU A 187 -11.90 66.49 -43.48
CA GLU A 187 -12.43 67.86 -43.61
C GLU A 187 -12.77 68.52 -42.25
N GLY A 188 -12.67 67.78 -41.14
CA GLY A 188 -12.78 68.28 -39.77
C GLY A 188 -14.14 68.07 -39.09
N HIS A 189 -15.21 67.80 -39.84
CA HIS A 189 -16.52 67.48 -39.25
C HIS A 189 -16.51 66.11 -38.55
N THR A 190 -17.30 65.96 -37.48
CA THR A 190 -17.35 64.73 -36.68
C THR A 190 -18.77 64.20 -36.59
N LEU A 191 -18.96 62.95 -37.01
CA LEU A 191 -20.20 62.21 -36.89
C LEU A 191 -20.08 61.24 -35.72
N GLY A 192 -20.99 61.35 -34.76
CA GLY A 192 -21.05 60.45 -33.62
C GLY A 192 -22.35 59.67 -33.54
N LEU A 193 -22.26 58.44 -33.06
CA LEU A 193 -23.32 57.46 -32.93
C LEU A 193 -23.45 57.07 -31.46
N GLU A 194 -24.64 57.23 -30.89
CA GLU A 194 -25.01 56.60 -29.61
C GLU A 194 -25.47 55.17 -29.90
N VAL A 195 -24.77 54.19 -29.34
CA VAL A 195 -25.07 52.79 -29.61
C VAL A 195 -26.24 52.30 -28.76
N GLU A 196 -27.13 51.54 -29.39
CA GLU A 196 -28.28 50.93 -28.72
C GLU A 196 -27.81 49.81 -27.78
N SER A 197 -27.83 50.08 -26.47
CA SER A 197 -27.29 49.19 -25.44
C SER A 197 -28.01 47.83 -25.41
N ALA A 198 -29.32 47.81 -25.66
CA ALA A 198 -30.09 46.58 -25.71
C ALA A 198 -29.63 45.66 -26.85
N ARG A 199 -29.26 46.25 -27.99
CA ARG A 199 -28.78 45.52 -29.16
C ARG A 199 -27.37 44.98 -28.96
N ILE A 200 -26.45 45.77 -28.39
CA ILE A 200 -25.12 45.27 -28.01
C ILE A 200 -25.25 44.11 -27.03
N LYS A 201 -26.05 44.25 -25.96
CA LYS A 201 -26.23 43.18 -24.97
C LYS A 201 -26.70 41.87 -25.63
N SER A 202 -27.66 41.96 -26.55
CA SER A 202 -28.14 40.81 -27.33
C SER A 202 -27.05 40.19 -28.21
N ASP A 203 -26.29 41.01 -28.93
CA ASP A 203 -25.23 40.52 -29.82
C ASP A 203 -24.09 39.88 -28.99
N LEU A 204 -23.76 40.44 -27.81
CA LEU A 204 -22.80 39.86 -26.87
C LEU A 204 -23.27 38.53 -26.28
N ILE A 205 -24.55 38.40 -25.91
CA ILE A 205 -25.11 37.13 -25.44
C ILE A 205 -24.91 36.04 -26.50
N SER A 206 -25.13 36.36 -27.78
CA SER A 206 -24.95 35.39 -28.88
C SER A 206 -23.49 35.02 -29.20
N LEU A 207 -22.52 35.79 -28.68
CA LEU A 207 -21.09 35.47 -28.80
C LEU A 207 -20.59 34.61 -27.65
N LEU A 208 -21.29 34.62 -26.52
CA LEU A 208 -20.93 33.88 -25.33
C LEU A 208 -21.41 32.42 -25.48
N PRO A 209 -20.74 31.45 -24.84
CA PRO A 209 -21.11 30.04 -24.96
C PRO A 209 -22.57 29.76 -24.52
N ASP A 210 -23.30 28.97 -25.32
CA ASP A 210 -24.74 28.65 -25.11
C ASP A 210 -25.01 27.46 -24.17
N ASP A 211 -24.04 26.57 -23.90
CA ASP A 211 -24.33 25.26 -23.28
C ASP A 211 -23.47 24.93 -22.03
N PRO A 212 -24.09 24.43 -20.94
CA PRO A 212 -23.45 23.70 -19.83
C PRO A 212 -22.84 22.33 -20.21
N ALA A 213 -22.45 22.09 -21.47
CA ALA A 213 -22.10 20.76 -21.96
C ALA A 213 -20.62 20.40 -21.77
N GLN A 214 -20.43 19.42 -20.89
CA GLN A 214 -19.35 18.43 -20.84
C GLN A 214 -17.98 18.88 -20.30
N GLY A 215 -17.89 18.87 -18.96
CA GLY A 215 -16.69 18.34 -18.29
C GLY A 215 -15.87 19.32 -17.46
N GLU A 216 -16.13 20.63 -17.54
CA GLU A 216 -15.31 21.61 -16.82
C GLU A 216 -16.08 22.21 -15.63
N GLY A 217 -15.52 22.06 -14.42
CA GLY A 217 -16.12 22.45 -13.13
C GLY A 217 -16.13 23.95 -12.85
N TYR A 218 -16.60 24.77 -13.80
CA TYR A 218 -16.66 26.23 -13.65
C TYR A 218 -17.97 26.86 -14.14
N SER A 219 -18.19 28.10 -13.74
CA SER A 219 -19.28 28.97 -14.19
C SER A 219 -18.79 30.41 -14.28
N MET A 220 -19.33 31.18 -15.21
CA MET A 220 -18.95 32.57 -15.44
C MET A 220 -20.18 33.46 -15.59
N ARG A 221 -20.02 34.73 -15.24
CA ARG A 221 -21.09 35.72 -15.27
C ARG A 221 -20.57 37.05 -15.80
N LEU A 222 -21.33 37.64 -16.73
CA LEU A 222 -21.09 38.99 -17.23
C LEU A 222 -22.07 39.97 -16.55
N LYS A 223 -21.53 41.03 -15.94
CA LYS A 223 -22.32 42.10 -15.30
C LYS A 223 -22.09 43.45 -15.99
N ASP A 224 -23.15 44.26 -16.05
CA ASP A 224 -23.05 45.64 -16.48
C ASP A 224 -22.61 46.58 -15.34
N SER A 225 -22.51 47.88 -15.63
CA SER A 225 -22.08 48.90 -14.68
C SER A 225 -23.03 49.16 -13.52
N ALA A 226 -24.28 48.72 -13.62
CA ALA A 226 -25.24 48.74 -12.52
C ALA A 226 -25.16 47.46 -11.67
N GLY A 227 -24.27 46.51 -12.02
CA GLY A 227 -24.17 45.20 -11.40
C GLY A 227 -25.26 44.22 -11.83
N GLN A 228 -26.06 44.57 -12.85
CA GLN A 228 -27.08 43.67 -13.38
C GLN A 228 -26.44 42.56 -14.21
N ILE A 229 -26.96 41.35 -14.08
CA ILE A 229 -26.49 40.18 -14.82
C ILE A 229 -26.96 40.30 -16.27
N ILE A 230 -26.00 40.41 -17.20
CA ILE A 230 -26.28 40.39 -18.64
C ILE A 230 -26.44 38.95 -19.11
N TYR A 231 -25.49 38.09 -18.72
CA TYR A 231 -25.46 36.69 -19.14
C TYR A 231 -24.68 35.83 -18.14
N GLN A 232 -25.04 34.56 -18.05
CA GLN A 232 -24.39 33.56 -17.20
C GLN A 232 -24.34 32.23 -17.94
N TRP A 233 -23.20 31.55 -17.87
CA TRP A 233 -22.99 30.23 -18.48
C TRP A 233 -22.12 29.34 -17.60
N GLY A 234 -22.20 28.03 -17.78
CA GLY A 234 -21.48 27.01 -17.00
C GLY A 234 -22.40 26.05 -16.21
N ARG A 235 -21.79 25.17 -15.41
CA ARG A 235 -22.44 23.97 -14.84
C ARG A 235 -23.52 24.28 -13.78
N ASN A 236 -23.38 25.35 -13.00
CA ASN A 236 -24.25 25.62 -11.86
C ASN A 236 -24.96 26.97 -11.96
N ALA A 237 -26.18 27.03 -11.44
CA ALA A 237 -26.84 28.29 -11.13
C ALA A 237 -26.04 28.97 -10.01
N ILE A 238 -25.18 29.93 -10.38
CA ILE A 238 -24.44 30.76 -9.44
C ILE A 238 -25.45 31.48 -8.54
N GLY A 239 -25.52 31.08 -7.27
CA GLY A 239 -26.34 31.71 -6.24
C GLY A 239 -25.72 33.01 -5.73
N ASN A 240 -25.71 33.17 -4.40
CA ASN A 240 -25.13 34.32 -3.72
C ASN A 240 -23.66 34.11 -3.30
N GLU A 241 -22.97 33.16 -3.94
CA GLU A 241 -21.57 32.84 -3.67
C GLU A 241 -20.66 33.97 -4.16
N ALA A 242 -19.54 34.19 -3.45
CA ALA A 242 -18.53 35.15 -3.89
C ALA A 242 -17.74 34.56 -5.07
N PRO A 243 -17.44 35.34 -6.11
CA PRO A 243 -16.63 34.87 -7.23
C PRO A 243 -15.20 34.57 -6.77
N LEU A 244 -14.59 33.55 -7.36
CA LEU A 244 -13.17 33.23 -7.15
C LEU A 244 -12.28 34.35 -7.74
N SER A 245 -12.74 34.95 -8.85
CA SER A 245 -12.09 36.11 -9.45
C SER A 245 -13.13 36.99 -10.15
N SER A 246 -12.92 38.30 -10.10
CA SER A 246 -13.74 39.31 -10.78
C SER A 246 -12.81 40.31 -11.46
N THR A 247 -12.92 40.44 -12.79
CA THR A 247 -12.06 41.31 -13.59
C THR A 247 -12.91 42.25 -14.45
N PRO A 248 -12.63 43.57 -14.48
CA PRO A 248 -13.30 44.48 -15.40
C PRO A 248 -12.94 44.14 -16.85
N LEU A 249 -13.87 44.36 -17.79
CA LEU A 249 -13.56 44.21 -19.22
C LEU A 249 -12.56 45.27 -19.69
N ALA A 250 -11.93 45.02 -20.83
CA ALA A 250 -11.13 46.06 -21.47
C ALA A 250 -12.02 47.20 -22.01
N TYR A 251 -11.40 48.37 -22.20
CA TYR A 251 -12.03 49.52 -22.84
C TYR A 251 -12.61 49.15 -24.22
N PRO A 252 -13.82 49.60 -24.60
CA PRO A 252 -14.64 50.64 -23.97
C PRO A 252 -15.63 50.16 -22.90
N LEU A 253 -15.65 48.86 -22.57
CA LEU A 253 -16.59 48.29 -21.59
C LEU A 253 -15.99 48.17 -20.18
N SER A 254 -15.03 49.02 -19.81
CA SER A 254 -14.30 48.94 -18.52
C SER A 254 -15.17 49.07 -17.25
N SER A 255 -16.41 49.54 -17.40
CA SER A 255 -17.40 49.59 -16.32
C SER A 255 -18.19 48.28 -16.16
N TRP A 256 -17.99 47.30 -17.03
CA TRP A 256 -18.58 45.96 -16.96
C TRP A 256 -17.56 44.96 -16.43
N SER A 257 -18.03 43.85 -15.84
CA SER A 257 -17.13 42.87 -15.21
C SER A 257 -17.47 41.43 -15.57
N LEU A 258 -16.43 40.62 -15.71
CA LEU A 258 -16.51 39.16 -15.79
C LEU A 258 -16.17 38.55 -14.43
N GLU A 259 -17.09 37.73 -13.93
CA GLU A 259 -16.92 36.94 -12.70
C GLU A 259 -16.71 35.47 -13.05
N TYR A 260 -15.78 34.83 -12.35
CA TYR A 260 -15.47 33.40 -12.49
C TYR A 260 -15.74 32.65 -11.18
N PHE A 261 -16.40 31.51 -11.30
CA PHE A 261 -16.77 30.61 -10.22
C PHE A 261 -16.26 29.21 -10.56
N ALA A 262 -15.62 28.52 -9.62
CA ALA A 262 -15.25 27.13 -9.76
C ALA A 262 -15.53 26.38 -8.46
N GLU A 263 -15.98 25.14 -8.59
CA GLU A 263 -15.95 24.22 -7.45
C GLU A 263 -14.49 23.87 -7.18
N ALA A 264 -14.08 23.90 -5.91
CA ALA A 264 -12.76 23.43 -5.51
C ALA A 264 -12.68 21.94 -5.84
N ASP A 265 -12.05 21.62 -6.98
CA ASP A 265 -11.84 20.24 -7.39
C ASP A 265 -10.78 19.66 -6.43
N VAL A 266 -11.24 18.97 -5.39
CA VAL A 266 -10.39 18.18 -4.49
C VAL A 266 -10.02 16.89 -5.23
N GLY A 267 -9.30 17.05 -6.33
CA GLY A 267 -8.76 15.95 -7.11
C GLY A 267 -7.61 15.33 -6.34
N VAL A 268 -7.91 14.29 -5.55
CA VAL A 268 -6.85 13.47 -4.96
C VAL A 268 -6.18 12.69 -6.09
N ASN A 269 -4.95 13.07 -6.43
CA ASN A 269 -4.18 12.44 -7.49
C ASN A 269 -4.07 10.92 -7.24
N SER A 270 -4.55 10.12 -8.20
CA SER A 270 -4.51 8.65 -8.12
C SER A 270 -3.08 8.09 -8.15
N ALA A 271 -2.12 8.82 -8.72
CA ALA A 271 -0.70 8.49 -8.67
C ALA A 271 -0.14 8.49 -7.22
N ASP A 272 -0.70 9.33 -6.36
CA ASP A 272 -0.23 9.54 -5.00
C ASP A 272 -0.65 8.37 -4.10
N PHE A 273 -1.84 7.82 -4.35
CA PHE A 273 -2.28 6.56 -3.73
C PHE A 273 -1.42 5.36 -4.15
N GLY A 274 -0.96 5.32 -5.40
CA GLY A 274 -0.12 4.23 -5.91
C GLY A 274 1.22 4.12 -5.17
N LEU A 275 1.86 5.25 -4.90
CA LEU A 275 3.13 5.31 -4.16
C LEU A 275 2.98 4.89 -2.70
N LEU A 276 1.91 5.33 -2.02
CA LEU A 276 1.61 4.93 -0.65
C LEU A 276 1.38 3.42 -0.54
N ILE A 277 0.60 2.83 -1.46
CA ILE A 277 0.35 1.39 -1.50
C ILE A 277 1.65 0.61 -1.75
N LEU A 278 2.50 1.07 -2.69
CA LEU A 278 3.79 0.45 -2.98
C LEU A 278 4.67 0.40 -1.73
N PHE A 279 4.84 1.52 -1.04
CA PHE A 279 5.65 1.58 0.17
C PHE A 279 5.05 0.80 1.35
N LEU A 280 3.73 0.80 1.51
CA LEU A 280 3.05 -0.03 2.51
C LEU A 280 3.33 -1.52 2.24
N SER A 281 3.23 -1.96 0.98
CA SER A 281 3.50 -3.34 0.58
C SER A 281 4.96 -3.72 0.81
N LEU A 282 5.91 -2.83 0.51
CA LEU A 282 7.33 -3.03 0.76
C LEU A 282 7.63 -3.16 2.26
N THR A 283 6.99 -2.34 3.09
CA THR A 283 7.14 -2.39 4.55
C THR A 283 6.64 -3.71 5.11
N LEU A 284 5.46 -4.18 4.66
CA LEU A 284 4.90 -5.48 5.04
C LEU A 284 5.81 -6.64 4.61
N ALA A 285 6.36 -6.58 3.39
CA ALA A 285 7.29 -7.60 2.90
C ALA A 285 8.58 -7.67 3.73
N LEU A 286 9.16 -6.51 4.09
CA LEU A 286 10.35 -6.45 4.94
C LEU A 286 10.07 -6.99 6.35
N ILE A 287 8.89 -6.70 6.93
CA ILE A 287 8.46 -7.27 8.22
C ILE A 287 8.31 -8.80 8.12
N GLY A 288 7.71 -9.31 7.04
CA GLY A 288 7.59 -10.75 6.80
C GLY A 288 8.96 -11.44 6.73
N MET A 289 9.89 -10.87 5.95
CA MET A 289 11.26 -11.38 5.81
C MET A 289 12.01 -11.36 7.14
N ALA A 290 11.87 -10.27 7.90
CA ALA A 290 12.42 -10.13 9.24
C ALA A 290 11.99 -11.26 10.20
N ILE A 291 10.68 -11.54 10.24
CA ILE A 291 10.11 -12.60 11.09
C ILE A 291 10.61 -13.98 10.65
N TYR A 292 10.68 -14.23 9.34
CA TYR A 292 11.19 -15.47 8.78
C TYR A 292 12.64 -15.74 9.21
N LEU A 293 13.53 -14.77 9.00
CA LEU A 293 14.94 -14.90 9.37
C LEU A 293 15.14 -15.10 10.88
N TYR A 294 14.34 -14.42 11.71
CA TYR A 294 14.39 -14.58 13.15
C TYR A 294 13.99 -16.00 13.61
N ARG A 295 12.94 -16.57 13.00
CA ARG A 295 12.49 -17.93 13.29
C ARG A 295 13.54 -18.96 12.91
N GLU A 296 14.13 -18.83 11.73
CA GLU A 296 15.12 -19.79 11.23
C GLU A 296 16.37 -19.81 12.11
N HIS A 297 16.92 -18.64 12.43
CA HIS A 297 18.06 -18.55 13.34
C HIS A 297 17.78 -19.13 14.74
N THR A 298 16.57 -18.96 15.25
CA THR A 298 16.20 -19.51 16.56
C THR A 298 16.13 -21.04 16.54
N ARG A 299 15.68 -21.63 15.42
CA ARG A 299 15.61 -23.08 15.22
C ARG A 299 16.99 -23.71 15.20
N GLU A 300 17.92 -23.16 14.43
CA GLU A 300 19.30 -23.64 14.36
C GLU A 300 19.98 -23.62 15.74
N MET A 301 19.81 -22.51 16.49
CA MET A 301 20.41 -22.37 17.82
C MET A 301 19.87 -23.40 18.83
N ARG A 302 18.59 -23.77 18.74
CA ARG A 302 18.00 -24.82 19.60
C ARG A 302 18.59 -26.20 19.28
N LEU A 303 18.70 -26.53 17.99
CA LEU A 303 19.31 -27.79 17.54
C LEU A 303 20.78 -27.88 17.96
N ALA A 304 21.53 -26.80 17.79
CA ALA A 304 22.92 -26.73 18.25
C ALA A 304 23.03 -26.92 19.76
N ALA A 305 22.18 -26.28 20.56
CA ALA A 305 22.16 -26.45 22.01
C ALA A 305 21.84 -27.89 22.44
N GLN A 306 20.89 -28.56 21.77
CA GLN A 306 20.57 -29.96 22.02
C GLN A 306 21.74 -30.90 21.70
N ARG A 307 22.45 -30.66 20.58
CA ARG A 307 23.66 -31.42 20.23
C ARG A 307 24.77 -31.26 21.27
N VAL A 308 25.01 -30.04 21.74
CA VAL A 308 26.03 -29.78 22.78
C VAL A 308 25.65 -30.44 24.11
N ALA A 309 24.39 -30.32 24.53
CA ALA A 309 23.90 -30.97 25.76
C ALA A 309 24.03 -32.50 25.68
N PHE A 310 23.72 -33.09 24.53
CA PHE A 310 23.88 -34.52 24.26
C PHE A 310 25.35 -34.95 24.39
N VAL A 311 26.30 -34.25 23.75
CA VAL A 311 27.74 -34.58 23.83
C VAL A 311 28.26 -34.52 25.27
N GLY A 312 27.86 -33.50 26.04
CA GLY A 312 28.25 -33.37 27.44
C GLY A 312 27.77 -34.56 28.29
N GLN A 313 26.54 -35.01 28.04
CA GLN A 313 25.94 -36.11 28.78
C GLN A 313 26.49 -37.48 28.39
N VAL A 314 26.75 -37.72 27.09
CA VAL A 314 27.50 -38.88 26.59
C VAL A 314 28.84 -39.00 27.28
N SER A 315 29.61 -37.89 27.33
CA SER A 315 30.93 -37.88 27.95
C SER A 315 30.88 -38.31 29.43
N HIS A 316 29.86 -37.86 30.16
CA HIS A 316 29.65 -38.24 31.55
C HIS A 316 29.31 -39.74 31.68
N GLU A 317 28.41 -40.25 30.83
CA GLU A 317 27.97 -41.65 30.84
C GLU A 317 29.01 -42.66 30.34
N LEU A 318 30.01 -42.21 29.56
CA LEU A 318 31.19 -43.00 29.15
C LEU A 318 32.26 -43.07 30.25
N LYS A 319 32.39 -42.03 31.08
CA LYS A 319 33.44 -41.96 32.11
C LYS A 319 33.26 -43.06 33.17
N THR A 320 32.04 -43.24 33.67
CA THR A 320 31.71 -44.23 34.71
C THR A 320 32.01 -45.70 34.31
N PRO A 321 31.52 -46.23 33.17
CA PRO A 321 31.83 -47.61 32.77
C PRO A 321 33.32 -47.79 32.48
N LEU A 322 33.99 -46.79 31.91
CA LEU A 322 35.43 -46.84 31.66
C LEU A 322 36.24 -46.89 32.97
N THR A 323 35.84 -46.11 33.99
CA THR A 323 36.43 -46.18 35.33
C THR A 323 36.21 -47.55 35.97
N ASN A 324 35.02 -48.14 35.84
CA ASN A 324 34.75 -49.49 36.34
C ASN A 324 35.60 -50.54 35.62
N ILE A 325 35.61 -50.57 34.29
CA ILE A 325 36.45 -51.50 33.50
C ILE A 325 37.90 -51.43 33.95
N ARG A 326 38.43 -50.22 34.10
CA ARG A 326 39.80 -50.00 34.56
C ARG A 326 40.03 -50.52 35.98
N LEU A 327 39.18 -50.17 36.93
CA LEU A 327 39.29 -50.62 38.32
C LEU A 327 39.26 -52.15 38.44
N TYR A 328 38.31 -52.81 37.76
CA TYR A 328 38.20 -54.27 37.80
C TYR A 328 39.34 -54.96 37.05
N ALA A 329 39.88 -54.34 36.00
CA ALA A 329 41.06 -54.85 35.30
C ALA A 329 42.33 -54.72 36.15
N GLU A 330 42.50 -53.60 36.87
CA GLU A 330 43.57 -53.40 37.86
C GLU A 330 43.48 -54.47 38.97
N MET A 331 42.30 -54.71 39.55
CA MET A 331 42.09 -55.76 40.56
C MET A 331 42.35 -57.19 40.06
N LEU A 332 42.14 -57.46 38.76
CA LEU A 332 42.47 -58.74 38.12
C LEU A 332 43.98 -58.91 37.93
N GLY A 333 44.70 -57.83 37.58
CA GLY A 333 46.15 -57.83 37.40
C GLY A 333 46.93 -58.05 38.71
N ASP A 334 46.33 -57.67 39.83
CA ASP A 334 46.94 -57.76 41.16
C ASP A 334 46.76 -59.14 41.86
N GLN A 335 46.01 -60.09 41.26
CA GLN A 335 45.73 -61.43 41.84
C GLN A 335 46.26 -62.59 40.99
N LEU A 336 47.11 -63.44 41.58
CA LEU A 336 47.87 -64.52 40.89
C LEU A 336 47.32 -65.95 41.02
N GLU A 337 46.08 -66.18 41.47
CA GLU A 337 45.51 -67.54 41.61
C GLU A 337 44.03 -67.66 41.22
N ASP A 338 43.66 -68.84 40.71
CA ASP A 338 42.35 -69.23 40.14
C ASP A 338 41.24 -69.19 41.21
N ASN A 339 40.64 -68.02 41.40
CA ASN A 339 39.64 -67.75 42.45
C ASN A 339 38.29 -67.38 41.80
N PRO A 340 37.13 -67.86 42.31
CA PRO A 340 35.79 -67.43 41.87
C PRO A 340 35.58 -65.90 41.83
N GLN A 341 36.39 -65.13 42.55
CA GLN A 341 36.41 -63.66 42.51
C GLN A 341 36.90 -63.09 41.16
N GLN A 342 37.81 -63.77 40.46
CA GLN A 342 38.28 -63.37 39.13
C GLN A 342 37.19 -63.50 38.07
N GLN A 343 36.38 -64.56 38.14
CA GLN A 343 35.21 -64.72 37.26
C GLN A 343 34.22 -63.57 37.44
N ARG A 344 34.01 -63.11 38.68
CA ARG A 344 33.16 -61.94 38.97
C ARG A 344 33.74 -60.67 38.36
N TYR A 345 35.05 -60.44 38.45
CA TYR A 345 35.69 -59.26 37.86
C TYR A 345 35.65 -59.27 36.33
N LEU A 346 35.95 -60.41 35.70
CA LEU A 346 35.79 -60.60 34.27
C LEU A 346 34.36 -60.32 33.82
N GLN A 347 33.37 -60.83 34.58
CA GLN A 347 31.97 -60.60 34.26
C GLN A 347 31.57 -59.12 34.38
N VAL A 348 32.12 -58.37 35.34
CA VAL A 348 31.90 -56.91 35.43
C VAL A 348 32.53 -56.18 34.25
N ILE A 349 33.77 -56.52 33.88
CA ILE A 349 34.44 -55.92 32.70
C ILE A 349 33.67 -56.21 31.42
N THR A 350 33.24 -57.46 31.20
CA THR A 350 32.44 -57.85 30.03
C THR A 350 31.12 -57.07 29.98
N ASN A 351 30.43 -56.95 31.13
CA ASN A 351 29.17 -56.21 31.21
C ASN A 351 29.34 -54.71 30.93
N GLU A 352 30.38 -54.08 31.46
CA GLU A 352 30.66 -52.66 31.24
C GLU A 352 31.17 -52.38 29.82
N SER A 353 31.95 -53.29 29.22
CA SER A 353 32.35 -53.22 27.81
C SER A 353 31.13 -53.30 26.88
N GLN A 354 30.22 -54.23 27.14
CA GLN A 354 28.96 -54.34 26.41
C GLN A 354 28.06 -53.11 26.61
N ARG A 355 28.12 -52.46 27.79
CA ARG A 355 27.42 -51.19 28.06
C ARG A 355 28.03 -50.05 27.24
N LEU A 356 29.37 -49.94 27.19
CA LEU A 356 30.10 -48.94 26.42
C LEU A 356 29.82 -49.05 24.91
N SER A 357 29.87 -50.27 24.36
CA SER A 357 29.57 -50.56 22.95
C SER A 357 28.16 -50.14 22.57
N ARG A 358 27.16 -50.42 23.42
CA ARG A 358 25.78 -49.95 23.22
C ARG A 358 25.68 -48.42 23.27
N LEU A 359 26.42 -47.77 24.17
CA LEU A 359 26.41 -46.32 24.28
C LEU A 359 27.03 -45.65 23.05
N ILE A 360 28.17 -46.15 22.56
CA ILE A 360 28.82 -45.69 21.34
C ILE A 360 27.90 -45.88 20.12
N GLY A 361 27.26 -47.05 19.99
CA GLY A 361 26.28 -47.30 18.92
C GLY A 361 25.11 -46.30 18.95
N ASN A 362 24.58 -46.00 20.13
CA ASN A 362 23.51 -45.01 20.29
C ASN A 362 23.95 -43.58 19.94
N VAL A 363 25.21 -43.21 20.22
CA VAL A 363 25.79 -41.91 19.86
C VAL A 363 25.95 -41.77 18.34
N LEU A 364 26.47 -42.81 17.68
CA LEU A 364 26.59 -42.84 16.22
C LEU A 364 25.22 -42.77 15.54
N ASN A 365 24.20 -43.44 16.09
CA ASN A 365 22.83 -43.38 15.58
C ASN A 365 22.15 -42.02 15.82
N PHE A 366 22.49 -41.32 16.91
CA PHE A 366 22.00 -39.96 17.17
C PHE A 366 22.65 -38.91 16.25
N SER A 367 23.92 -39.09 15.91
CA SER A 367 24.69 -38.13 15.09
C SER A 367 24.50 -38.30 13.58
N ARG A 368 24.03 -39.45 13.10
CA ARG A 368 23.72 -39.68 11.69
C ARG A 368 22.28 -39.25 11.40
N GLU A 369 22.06 -38.56 10.30
CA GLU A 369 20.75 -38.49 9.64
C GLU A 369 20.63 -39.77 8.78
N PRO A 370 19.88 -40.79 9.20
CA PRO A 370 19.69 -41.97 8.36
C PRO A 370 18.74 -41.59 7.22
N LYS A 371 19.08 -42.02 6.00
CA LYS A 371 18.12 -42.04 4.89
C LYS A 371 17.06 -43.08 5.24
N ILE A 372 15.79 -42.68 5.25
CA ILE A 372 14.66 -43.58 5.49
C ILE A 372 14.52 -44.48 4.26
N HIS A 373 14.51 -45.79 4.45
CA HIS A 373 14.29 -46.75 3.38
C HIS A 373 12.86 -47.30 3.47
N ILE A 374 11.94 -46.65 2.75
CA ILE A 374 10.52 -47.03 2.76
C ILE A 374 10.33 -48.27 1.89
N SER A 375 9.75 -49.32 2.48
CA SER A 375 9.34 -50.54 1.79
C SER A 375 7.99 -51.05 2.34
N PRO A 376 7.22 -51.83 1.57
CA PRO A 376 6.01 -52.47 2.09
C PRO A 376 6.36 -53.53 3.14
N VAL A 377 5.92 -53.34 4.39
CA VAL A 377 6.22 -54.24 5.51
C VAL A 377 4.94 -54.90 6.02
N ALA A 378 4.96 -56.23 6.17
CA ALA A 378 3.96 -56.97 6.92
C ALA A 378 4.28 -56.87 8.42
N VAL A 379 3.53 -56.04 9.14
CA VAL A 379 3.85 -55.68 10.53
C VAL A 379 3.70 -56.85 11.50
N ASP A 380 2.65 -57.66 11.36
CA ASP A 380 2.38 -58.76 12.29
C ASP A 380 3.47 -59.86 12.24
N PRO A 381 3.94 -60.32 11.06
CA PRO A 381 5.11 -61.18 10.97
C PRO A 381 6.37 -60.57 11.58
N LEU A 382 6.63 -59.28 11.37
CA LEU A 382 7.78 -58.57 11.95
C LEU A 382 7.72 -58.56 13.48
N ILE A 383 6.55 -58.23 14.07
CA ILE A 383 6.36 -58.26 15.53
C ILE A 383 6.61 -59.67 16.08
N ARG A 384 6.07 -60.72 15.44
CA ARG A 384 6.28 -62.12 15.85
C ARG A 384 7.77 -62.48 15.87
N MET A 385 8.49 -62.19 14.79
CA MET A 385 9.92 -62.46 14.68
C MET A 385 10.71 -61.78 15.81
N ILE A 386 10.42 -60.51 16.08
CA ILE A 386 11.12 -59.75 17.13
C ILE A 386 10.79 -60.34 18.51
N VAL A 387 9.52 -60.65 18.78
CA VAL A 387 9.10 -61.25 20.05
C VAL A 387 9.77 -62.60 20.29
N ASP A 388 9.91 -63.42 19.25
CA ASP A 388 10.56 -64.73 19.34
C ASP A 388 12.04 -64.61 19.79
N ASN A 389 12.73 -63.53 19.43
CA ASN A 389 14.09 -63.24 19.93
C ASN A 389 14.13 -62.94 21.44
N PHE A 390 13.06 -62.37 22.01
CA PHE A 390 12.98 -62.06 23.44
C PHE A 390 12.36 -63.19 24.28
N ARG A 391 11.69 -64.18 23.66
CA ARG A 391 11.06 -65.31 24.37
C ARG A 391 11.98 -66.03 25.36
N PRO A 392 13.26 -66.34 25.05
CA PRO A 392 14.15 -67.02 26.00
C PRO A 392 14.38 -66.17 27.26
N GLY A 393 14.62 -64.87 27.10
CA GLY A 393 14.83 -63.92 28.20
C GLY A 393 13.58 -63.72 29.05
N PHE A 394 12.41 -63.60 28.40
CA PHE A 394 11.12 -63.54 29.09
C PHE A 394 10.83 -64.81 29.87
N THR A 395 11.06 -65.99 29.28
CA THR A 395 10.85 -67.28 29.95
C THR A 395 11.76 -67.43 31.16
N ALA A 396 13.04 -67.07 31.05
CA ALA A 396 14.00 -67.10 32.17
C ALA A 396 13.58 -66.21 33.35
N LYS A 397 12.84 -65.13 33.09
CA LYS A 397 12.31 -64.20 34.09
C LYS A 397 10.85 -64.47 34.46
N GLY A 398 10.23 -65.51 33.91
CA GLY A 398 8.83 -65.88 34.17
C GLY A 398 7.80 -64.89 33.60
N ILE A 399 8.13 -64.17 32.52
CA ILE A 399 7.24 -63.23 31.84
C ILE A 399 6.46 -63.98 30.74
N GLN A 400 5.13 -64.00 30.85
CA GLN A 400 4.21 -64.55 29.85
C GLN A 400 3.96 -63.52 28.74
N VAL A 401 3.91 -63.97 27.49
CA VAL A 401 3.69 -63.11 26.33
C VAL A 401 2.32 -63.39 25.73
N ALA A 402 1.47 -62.36 25.64
CA ALA A 402 0.20 -62.39 24.93
C ALA A 402 0.30 -61.55 23.65
N LEU A 403 -0.12 -62.12 22.51
CA LEU A 403 -0.10 -61.46 21.21
C LEU A 403 -1.53 -61.34 20.66
N ASP A 404 -1.97 -60.11 20.38
CA ASP A 404 -3.22 -59.80 19.69
C ASP A 404 -2.91 -58.96 18.44
N LEU A 405 -2.55 -59.64 17.36
CA LEU A 405 -2.02 -59.01 16.16
C LEU A 405 -3.10 -58.96 15.07
N GLN A 406 -3.52 -57.75 14.72
CA GLN A 406 -4.63 -57.45 13.79
C GLN A 406 -4.23 -56.35 12.79
N ALA A 407 -2.95 -56.22 12.46
CA ALA A 407 -2.51 -55.33 11.38
C ALA A 407 -2.52 -56.12 10.06
N ASP A 408 -3.72 -56.42 9.56
CA ASP A 408 -4.01 -57.24 8.36
C ASP A 408 -3.65 -56.55 7.02
N ARG A 409 -2.63 -55.68 7.01
CA ARG A 409 -2.26 -54.83 5.86
C ARG A 409 -0.75 -54.57 5.81
N LEU A 410 -0.21 -54.46 4.60
CA LEU A 410 1.14 -53.93 4.37
C LEU A 410 1.19 -52.43 4.68
N VAL A 411 2.21 -52.02 5.42
CA VAL A 411 2.49 -50.62 5.77
C VAL A 411 3.74 -50.17 5.04
N GLU A 412 3.68 -49.06 4.31
CA GLU A 412 4.84 -48.50 3.63
C GLU A 412 5.70 -47.73 4.64
N THR A 413 6.70 -48.39 5.20
CA THR A 413 7.54 -47.86 6.27
C THR A 413 8.97 -48.39 6.19
N ASP A 414 9.83 -47.95 7.10
CA ASP A 414 11.20 -48.43 7.22
C ASP A 414 11.24 -49.60 8.23
N PRO A 415 11.49 -50.85 7.77
CA PRO A 415 11.47 -52.03 8.63
C PRO A 415 12.55 -51.97 9.73
N ASP A 416 13.72 -51.41 9.44
CA ASP A 416 14.84 -51.33 10.39
C ASP A 416 14.50 -50.36 11.53
N GLN A 417 13.87 -49.22 11.20
CA GLN A 417 13.42 -48.24 12.20
C GLN A 417 12.30 -48.83 13.08
N LEU A 418 11.34 -49.53 12.47
CA LEU A 418 10.24 -50.16 13.19
C LEU A 418 10.75 -51.27 14.13
N GLU A 419 11.65 -52.11 13.63
CA GLU A 419 12.33 -53.13 14.42
C GLU A 419 13.09 -52.52 15.60
N GLN A 420 13.83 -51.44 15.39
CA GLN A 420 14.58 -50.79 16.46
C GLN A 420 13.69 -50.16 17.53
N ILE A 421 12.54 -49.58 17.16
CA ILE A 421 11.54 -49.10 18.11
C ILE A 421 11.04 -50.25 18.98
N LEU A 422 10.64 -51.37 18.37
CA LEU A 422 10.10 -52.53 19.08
C LEU A 422 11.15 -53.19 19.98
N ASN A 423 12.39 -53.35 19.51
CA ASN A 423 13.51 -53.83 20.30
C ASN A 423 13.75 -52.97 21.55
N ASN A 424 13.65 -51.65 21.43
CA ASN A 424 13.77 -50.74 22.58
C ASN A 424 12.62 -50.91 23.58
N LEU A 425 11.39 -51.08 23.11
CA LEU A 425 10.22 -51.30 23.98
C LEU A 425 10.31 -52.65 24.70
N LEU A 426 10.56 -53.74 23.98
CA LEU A 426 10.65 -55.09 24.57
C LEU A 426 11.85 -55.25 25.51
N SER A 427 12.97 -54.62 25.20
CA SER A 427 14.12 -54.58 26.13
C SER A 427 13.78 -53.84 27.42
N ASN A 428 12.89 -52.84 27.40
CA ASN A 428 12.41 -52.20 28.63
C ASN A 428 11.50 -53.12 29.43
N VAL A 429 10.59 -53.86 28.76
CA VAL A 429 9.76 -54.89 29.41
C VAL A 429 10.64 -55.90 30.14
N GLU A 430 11.65 -56.43 29.47
CA GLU A 430 12.55 -57.44 30.03
C GLU A 430 13.33 -56.95 31.27
N LYS A 431 13.59 -55.64 31.35
CA LYS A 431 14.35 -55.01 32.44
C LYS A 431 13.49 -54.59 33.62
N TYR A 432 12.29 -54.08 33.37
CA TYR A 432 11.49 -53.38 34.38
C TYR A 432 10.17 -54.08 34.72
N ALA A 433 9.73 -55.06 33.92
CA ALA A 433 8.45 -55.75 34.12
C ALA A 433 8.57 -57.15 34.73
N ALA A 434 9.75 -57.55 35.22
CA ALA A 434 9.99 -58.88 35.78
C ALA A 434 9.04 -59.22 36.96
N GLU A 435 8.63 -58.23 37.76
CA GLU A 435 7.66 -58.42 38.85
C GLU A 435 6.22 -58.65 38.35
N GLY A 436 5.88 -58.08 37.20
CA GLY A 436 4.54 -58.13 36.60
C GLY A 436 4.21 -59.43 35.87
N LYS A 437 5.23 -60.22 35.51
CA LYS A 437 5.15 -61.56 34.88
C LYS A 437 4.31 -61.66 33.60
N ALA A 438 3.87 -60.55 32.99
CA ALA A 438 3.11 -60.57 31.74
C ALA A 438 3.38 -59.34 30.88
N VAL A 439 3.41 -59.55 29.56
CA VAL A 439 3.46 -58.52 28.51
C VAL A 439 2.42 -58.79 27.45
N ASP A 440 1.62 -57.77 27.13
CA ASP A 440 0.64 -57.82 26.05
C ASP A 440 1.15 -56.97 24.89
N ILE A 441 1.16 -57.55 23.68
CA ILE A 441 1.54 -56.85 22.46
C ILE A 441 0.38 -56.93 21.48
N ALA A 442 -0.13 -55.77 21.08
CA ALA A 442 -1.23 -55.67 20.13
C ALA A 442 -0.86 -54.79 18.94
N SER A 443 -1.35 -55.14 17.76
CA SER A 443 -1.23 -54.33 16.54
C SER A 443 -2.60 -54.17 15.90
N ALA A 444 -2.91 -52.96 15.42
CA ALA A 444 -4.17 -52.66 14.75
C ALA A 444 -3.96 -51.51 13.75
N VAL A 445 -4.89 -51.38 12.80
CA VAL A 445 -4.99 -50.21 11.93
C VAL A 445 -6.19 -49.38 12.36
N GLU A 446 -5.94 -48.20 12.92
CA GLU A 446 -6.98 -47.31 13.46
C GLU A 446 -6.89 -45.94 12.80
N GLY A 447 -7.97 -45.49 12.14
CA GLY A 447 -8.06 -44.13 11.60
C GLY A 447 -6.98 -43.78 10.56
N GLY A 448 -6.53 -44.75 9.76
CA GLY A 448 -5.48 -44.54 8.76
C GLY A 448 -4.05 -44.56 9.31
N MET A 449 -3.87 -44.99 10.56
CA MET A 449 -2.58 -45.14 11.23
C MET A 449 -2.37 -46.60 11.64
N LEU A 450 -1.15 -47.10 11.50
CA LEU A 450 -0.71 -48.30 12.22
C LEU A 450 -0.55 -47.95 13.70
N VAL A 451 -1.17 -48.73 14.57
CA VAL A 451 -1.05 -48.61 16.02
C VAL A 451 -0.47 -49.90 16.58
N VAL A 452 0.68 -49.81 17.26
CA VAL A 452 1.29 -50.93 17.99
C VAL A 452 1.35 -50.59 19.47
N ARG A 453 0.73 -51.42 20.30
CA ARG A 453 0.69 -51.27 21.76
C ARG A 453 1.54 -52.34 22.41
N VAL A 454 2.46 -51.92 23.27
CA VAL A 454 3.27 -52.79 24.14
C VAL A 454 2.93 -52.43 25.58
N ARG A 455 2.20 -53.33 26.25
CA ARG A 455 1.78 -53.16 27.63
C ARG A 455 2.55 -54.12 28.53
N ASP A 456 3.21 -53.58 29.54
CA ASP A 456 3.75 -54.35 30.64
C ASP A 456 2.86 -54.28 31.89
N HIS A 457 3.10 -55.19 32.83
CA HIS A 457 2.39 -55.26 34.13
C HIS A 457 3.32 -54.94 35.32
N GLY A 458 4.42 -54.23 35.10
CA GLY A 458 5.40 -53.89 36.13
C GLY A 458 4.97 -52.78 37.07
N ALA A 459 5.96 -52.13 37.71
CA ALA A 459 5.76 -51.02 38.66
C ALA A 459 5.10 -49.78 38.04
N GLY A 460 5.07 -49.67 36.71
CA GLY A 460 4.48 -48.57 35.97
C GLY A 460 5.29 -47.27 36.06
N ILE A 461 4.76 -46.21 35.45
CA ILE A 461 5.41 -44.89 35.36
C ILE A 461 4.57 -43.83 36.10
N PRO A 462 5.12 -43.16 37.14
CA PRO A 462 4.44 -42.10 37.85
C PRO A 462 3.97 -40.97 36.92
N PRO A 463 2.80 -40.34 37.17
CA PRO A 463 2.30 -39.24 36.33
C PRO A 463 3.29 -38.08 36.13
N SER A 464 4.09 -37.75 37.14
CA SER A 464 5.13 -36.71 37.05
C SER A 464 6.24 -37.05 36.04
N GLU A 465 6.52 -38.34 35.83
CA GLU A 465 7.63 -38.79 34.99
C GLU A 465 7.26 -39.09 33.55
N ARG A 466 5.97 -39.19 33.23
CA ARG A 466 5.49 -39.61 31.90
C ARG A 466 6.01 -38.77 30.74
N LYS A 467 6.21 -37.46 30.94
CA LYS A 467 6.80 -36.58 29.91
C LYS A 467 8.33 -36.67 29.90
N GLN A 468 8.94 -37.05 31.01
CA GLN A 468 10.38 -37.05 31.20
C GLN A 468 11.04 -38.33 30.68
N VAL A 469 10.33 -39.47 30.70
CA VAL A 469 10.86 -40.77 30.23
C VAL A 469 11.30 -40.80 28.75
N PHE A 470 10.85 -39.85 27.94
CA PHE A 470 11.31 -39.69 26.55
C PHE A 470 12.52 -38.77 26.40
N LYS A 471 12.93 -38.05 27.46
CA LYS A 471 14.11 -37.18 27.42
C LYS A 471 15.39 -38.04 27.41
N PRO A 472 16.41 -37.65 26.63
CA PRO A 472 17.69 -38.35 26.61
C PRO A 472 18.25 -38.57 28.02
N PHE A 473 18.71 -39.78 28.31
CA PHE A 473 19.37 -40.20 29.54
C PHE A 473 18.54 -40.05 30.83
N TYR A 474 17.24 -39.78 30.70
CA TYR A 474 16.35 -39.71 31.85
C TYR A 474 16.10 -41.12 32.40
N ARG A 475 16.20 -41.27 33.72
CA ARG A 475 15.91 -42.51 34.44
C ARG A 475 15.09 -42.18 35.68
N ILE A 476 14.09 -42.99 35.96
CA ILE A 476 13.30 -42.88 37.19
C ILE A 476 14.19 -43.41 38.32
N ASN A 477 14.60 -42.55 39.25
CA ASN A 477 15.38 -42.96 40.42
C ASN A 477 14.43 -43.57 41.46
N ASN A 478 14.32 -44.90 41.48
CA ASN A 478 13.57 -45.61 42.52
C ASN A 478 14.43 -46.73 43.14
N ARG A 479 14.20 -47.05 44.42
CA ARG A 479 14.95 -48.12 45.14
C ARG A 479 14.87 -49.49 44.46
N LEU A 480 13.83 -49.74 43.64
CA LEU A 480 13.68 -50.96 42.82
C LEU A 480 14.51 -50.95 41.51
N THR A 481 14.97 -49.78 41.05
CA THR A 481 15.74 -49.62 39.80
C THR A 481 17.25 -49.50 40.02
N GLU A 482 17.70 -49.46 41.28
CA GLU A 482 19.10 -49.51 41.67
C GLU A 482 19.68 -50.88 41.28
N GLY A 483 20.52 -50.92 40.23
CA GLY A 483 21.15 -52.14 39.70
C GLY A 483 20.69 -52.55 38.30
N VAL A 484 19.62 -51.97 37.75
CA VAL A 484 19.19 -52.26 36.37
C VAL A 484 20.09 -51.52 35.37
N SER A 485 20.74 -52.26 34.47
CA SER A 485 21.65 -51.71 33.45
C SER A 485 20.87 -51.06 32.28
N GLY A 486 20.97 -49.74 32.14
CA GLY A 486 20.35 -48.98 31.04
C GLY A 486 20.95 -47.58 30.87
N THR A 487 21.05 -47.10 29.63
CA THR A 487 21.64 -45.80 29.28
C THR A 487 20.64 -44.64 29.35
N GLY A 488 19.34 -44.93 29.49
CA GLY A 488 18.28 -43.91 29.47
C GLY A 488 18.02 -43.29 28.09
N ILE A 489 18.60 -43.84 27.01
CA ILE A 489 18.48 -43.29 25.64
C ILE A 489 17.44 -44.05 24.80
N GLY A 490 17.11 -45.30 25.15
CA GLY A 490 16.28 -46.18 24.31
C GLY A 490 14.91 -45.61 23.94
N LEU A 491 14.17 -45.05 24.89
CA LEU A 491 12.86 -44.43 24.62
C LEU A 491 12.97 -43.12 23.84
N THR A 492 14.06 -42.37 24.02
CA THR A 492 14.35 -41.18 23.21
C THR A 492 14.58 -41.53 21.75
N ILE A 493 15.40 -42.56 21.50
CA ILE A 493 15.65 -43.06 20.14
C ILE A 493 14.34 -43.55 19.54
N ALA A 494 13.61 -44.42 20.24
CA ALA A 494 12.35 -44.96 19.76
C ALA A 494 11.34 -43.86 19.37
N ARG A 495 11.22 -42.79 20.18
CA ARG A 495 10.34 -41.66 19.86
C ARG A 495 10.85 -40.81 18.70
N GLN A 496 12.15 -40.57 18.59
CA GLN A 496 12.73 -39.88 17.43
C GLN A 496 12.53 -40.66 16.13
N GLN A 497 12.64 -41.99 16.18
CA GLN A 497 12.38 -42.86 15.04
C GLN A 497 10.90 -42.83 14.65
N ALA A 498 9.99 -42.89 15.62
CA ALA A 498 8.56 -42.74 15.37
C ALA A 498 8.24 -41.40 14.67
N HIS A 499 8.85 -40.29 15.12
CA HIS A 499 8.72 -38.99 14.47
C HIS A 499 9.30 -38.93 13.06
N ARG A 500 10.41 -39.63 12.79
CA ARG A 500 10.98 -39.76 11.43
C ARG A 500 10.04 -40.51 10.50
N LEU A 501 9.31 -41.50 11.01
CA LEU A 501 8.26 -42.19 10.28
C LEU A 501 6.95 -41.37 10.15
N GLY A 502 6.95 -40.08 10.52
CA GLY A 502 5.77 -39.22 10.47
C GLY A 502 4.74 -39.48 11.58
N GLY A 503 5.11 -40.25 12.60
CA GLY A 503 4.27 -40.66 13.71
C GLY A 503 4.69 -40.12 15.08
N ASP A 504 4.23 -40.76 16.16
CA ASP A 504 4.70 -40.51 17.54
C ASP A 504 4.67 -41.81 18.36
N LEU A 505 5.46 -41.83 19.43
CA LEU A 505 5.45 -42.86 20.47
C LEU A 505 4.90 -42.25 21.76
N LEU A 506 3.72 -42.71 22.16
CA LEU A 506 2.95 -42.19 23.28
C LEU A 506 3.00 -43.17 24.46
N LEU A 507 2.78 -42.63 25.66
CA LEU A 507 2.58 -43.42 26.86
C LEU A 507 1.12 -43.30 27.27
N SER A 508 0.37 -44.38 27.11
CA SER A 508 -1.05 -44.49 27.45
C SER A 508 -1.24 -44.84 28.93
N ASP A 509 -2.39 -44.45 29.48
CA ASP A 509 -2.78 -44.79 30.84
C ASP A 509 -3.07 -46.29 30.97
N ALA A 510 -2.20 -47.02 31.67
CA ALA A 510 -2.41 -48.42 32.05
C ALA A 510 -2.04 -48.62 33.51
N ARG A 511 -2.86 -49.36 34.26
CA ARG A 511 -2.58 -49.79 35.64
C ARG A 511 -3.07 -51.23 35.85
N PRO A 512 -2.28 -52.13 36.47
CA PRO A 512 -0.84 -51.96 36.79
C PRO A 512 0.02 -51.86 35.51
N GLY A 513 1.27 -51.38 35.65
CA GLY A 513 2.26 -51.30 34.56
C GLY A 513 2.24 -50.03 33.71
N ALA A 514 2.73 -50.13 32.48
CA ALA A 514 2.77 -49.05 31.49
C ALA A 514 2.40 -49.58 30.10
N CYS A 515 1.79 -48.72 29.27
CA CYS A 515 1.43 -49.05 27.89
C CYS A 515 2.06 -48.04 26.94
N PHE A 516 3.01 -48.49 26.12
CA PHE A 516 3.59 -47.69 25.06
C PHE A 516 2.82 -47.91 23.76
N GLU A 517 2.40 -46.82 23.13
CA GLU A 517 1.61 -46.84 21.91
C GLU A 517 2.38 -46.13 20.79
N LEU A 518 2.85 -46.90 19.81
CA LEU A 518 3.45 -46.40 18.58
C LEU A 518 2.33 -46.14 17.57
N ARG A 519 2.24 -44.91 17.05
CA ARG A 519 1.30 -44.54 15.98
C ARG A 519 2.08 -44.00 14.79
N ILE A 520 2.00 -44.67 13.64
CA ILE A 520 2.64 -44.21 12.38
C ILE A 520 1.63 -44.22 11.22
N PRO A 521 1.74 -43.32 10.24
CA PRO A 521 0.88 -43.34 9.06
C PRO A 521 1.10 -44.61 8.23
N LEU A 522 0.06 -45.05 7.53
CA LEU A 522 0.13 -46.24 6.66
C LEU A 522 1.05 -46.06 5.45
N THR A 523 1.29 -44.80 5.06
CA THR A 523 2.24 -44.39 4.03
C THR A 523 3.16 -43.32 4.61
N VAL A 524 4.41 -43.67 4.87
CA VAL A 524 5.43 -42.70 5.27
C VAL A 524 5.86 -41.89 4.03
N THR A 525 5.80 -40.57 4.12
CA THR A 525 6.32 -39.68 3.06
C THR A 525 7.74 -39.22 3.46
N PRO A 526 8.75 -39.30 2.57
CA PRO A 526 10.14 -38.99 2.91
C PRO A 526 10.39 -37.53 3.30
#